data_AF-A0A098Q1N4-F1
#
_entry.id   AF-A0A098Q1N4-F1
#
_cell.length_a   1.000
_cell.length_b   1.000
_cell.length_c   1.000
_cell.angle_alpha   90.00
_cell.angle_beta   90.00
_cell.angle_gamma   90.00
#
_symmetry.space_group_name_H-M   'P 1'
#
loop_
_entity.id
_entity.type
_entity.pdbx_description
1 polymer ?
#
loop_
_entity_poly.entity_id
_entity_poly.type
_entity_poly.pdbx_seq_one_letter_code
_entity_poly.pdbx_strand_id
1 'polypeptide(L)'
;MSPLPRASLRCCSPSSLSLAIGLSLLACGANAQTQDAASAQIPQLDTIKVTSSYQKSLITAMDNKRDDVRMTDGISAQDIGKFPAENIAEAIQRIPGVQISTINGRGSSISVRGLGPQYSATTINGQVIKSADFTDGFRYDIIQPEVAAGIEVIKSG
;
A
#
# COMPACT_ATOMS: atom_id res chain seq x y z
N MET A 1 39.70 -5.87 -32.57
CA MET A 1 39.11 -6.45 -33.79
C MET A 1 38.44 -7.78 -33.44
N SER A 2 37.11 -7.79 -33.39
CA SER A 2 36.31 -9.00 -33.67
C SER A 2 36.22 -9.21 -35.20
N PRO A 3 35.51 -10.21 -35.75
CA PRO A 3 35.01 -11.51 -35.25
C PRO A 3 35.45 -12.66 -36.24
N LEU A 4 35.07 -13.94 -36.17
CA LEU A 4 33.73 -14.52 -36.49
C LEU A 4 33.72 -16.06 -36.34
N PRO A 5 32.51 -16.68 -36.30
CA PRO A 5 32.25 -17.94 -35.60
C PRO A 5 31.34 -18.94 -36.39
N ARG A 6 30.86 -19.94 -35.64
CA ARG A 6 29.55 -20.65 -35.69
C ARG A 6 29.45 -22.03 -36.35
N ALA A 7 29.42 -23.01 -35.45
CA ALA A 7 28.85 -24.35 -35.58
C ALA A 7 27.30 -24.33 -35.46
N SER A 8 26.64 -25.35 -36.04
CA SER A 8 25.28 -25.78 -35.65
C SER A 8 25.22 -27.31 -35.63
N LEU A 9 24.62 -27.85 -34.56
CA LEU A 9 24.59 -29.26 -34.17
C LEU A 9 23.36 -30.00 -34.71
N ARG A 10 23.57 -31.30 -34.94
CA ARG A 10 22.71 -32.33 -35.56
C ARG A 10 21.82 -33.10 -34.56
N CYS A 11 20.72 -33.68 -35.10
CA CYS A 11 20.24 -35.10 -35.00
C CYS A 11 20.04 -35.73 -33.59
N CYS A 12 19.11 -36.62 -33.28
CA CYS A 12 18.01 -37.35 -33.93
C CYS A 12 17.20 -38.02 -32.79
N SER A 13 15.91 -38.30 -33.02
CA SER A 13 15.13 -39.32 -32.26
C SER A 13 15.68 -40.73 -32.52
N PRO A 14 15.42 -41.74 -31.66
CA PRO A 14 14.31 -42.65 -31.97
C PRO A 14 13.65 -43.38 -30.78
N SER A 15 12.42 -43.84 -31.06
CA SER A 15 11.66 -44.91 -30.41
C SER A 15 12.27 -46.29 -30.65
N SER A 16 11.78 -47.30 -29.90
CA SER A 16 11.93 -48.77 -30.05
C SER A 16 12.90 -49.42 -29.05
N LEU A 17 12.37 -50.07 -28.00
CA LEU A 17 12.96 -51.29 -27.43
C LEU A 17 11.89 -52.02 -26.59
N SER A 18 11.20 -52.97 -27.23
CA SER A 18 10.35 -53.97 -26.61
C SER A 18 11.07 -55.31 -26.82
N LEU A 19 11.72 -55.88 -25.80
CA LEU A 19 12.11 -57.30 -25.74
C LEU A 19 12.73 -57.69 -24.39
N ALA A 20 12.49 -58.94 -23.97
CA ALA A 20 12.95 -59.65 -22.75
C ALA A 20 12.16 -59.30 -21.48
N ILE A 21 11.08 -60.01 -21.09
CA ILE A 21 10.95 -61.45 -20.79
C ILE A 21 12.12 -61.98 -19.96
N GLY A 22 11.80 -62.24 -18.69
CA GLY A 22 12.52 -63.19 -17.84
C GLY A 22 13.27 -62.52 -16.69
N LEU A 23 12.66 -62.46 -15.51
CA LEU A 23 13.04 -63.34 -14.40
C LEU A 23 12.17 -63.03 -13.16
N SER A 24 11.51 -64.07 -12.63
CA SER A 24 11.19 -64.23 -11.20
C SER A 24 10.17 -63.22 -10.60
N LEU A 25 9.04 -63.56 -9.99
CA LEU A 25 8.55 -64.78 -9.38
C LEU A 25 7.02 -64.74 -9.44
N LEU A 26 6.40 -65.76 -10.03
CA LEU A 26 5.01 -66.12 -9.78
C LEU A 26 5.06 -67.42 -8.97
N ALA A 27 4.79 -67.36 -7.67
CA ALA A 27 4.23 -68.47 -6.89
C ALA A 27 4.08 -68.09 -5.40
N CYS A 28 2.85 -67.78 -5.01
CA CYS A 28 2.10 -68.44 -3.92
C CYS A 28 1.22 -67.45 -3.15
N GLY A 29 -0.10 -67.72 -3.12
CA GLY A 29 -1.02 -67.18 -2.11
C GLY A 29 -2.28 -66.52 -2.64
N ALA A 30 -3.28 -67.31 -3.03
CA ALA A 30 -4.66 -66.84 -3.13
C ALA A 30 -5.26 -66.73 -1.71
N ASN A 31 -5.88 -65.59 -1.39
CA ASN A 31 -7.14 -65.50 -0.65
C ASN A 31 -7.70 -64.07 -0.76
N ALA A 32 -8.95 -63.99 -1.23
CA ALA A 32 -9.74 -62.78 -1.29
C ALA A 32 -10.50 -62.59 0.02
N GLN A 33 -10.37 -61.41 0.64
CA GLN A 33 -11.46 -60.80 1.41
C GLN A 33 -11.48 -59.30 1.09
N THR A 34 -12.57 -58.92 0.43
CA THR A 34 -13.04 -57.56 0.25
C THR A 34 -13.28 -56.89 1.60
N GLN A 35 -12.65 -55.75 1.84
CA GLN A 35 -13.24 -54.73 2.68
C GLN A 35 -13.05 -53.37 2.01
N ASP A 36 -14.20 -52.89 1.55
CA ASP A 36 -14.47 -51.62 0.90
C ASP A 36 -13.93 -50.47 1.76
N ALA A 37 -12.82 -49.88 1.31
CA ALA A 37 -12.41 -48.55 1.72
C ALA A 37 -12.39 -47.73 0.45
N ALA A 38 -13.57 -47.25 0.05
CA ALA A 38 -13.72 -46.19 -0.92
C ALA A 38 -12.83 -45.02 -0.47
N SER A 39 -11.66 -44.92 -1.09
CA SER A 39 -10.82 -43.74 -1.05
C SER A 39 -11.67 -42.60 -1.60
N ALA A 40 -12.25 -41.81 -0.71
CA ALA A 40 -12.91 -40.57 -1.07
C ALA A 40 -11.84 -39.67 -1.69
N GLN A 41 -11.75 -39.74 -3.01
CA GLN A 41 -10.89 -38.90 -3.81
C GLN A 41 -11.45 -37.49 -3.70
N ILE A 42 -10.88 -36.70 -2.78
CA ILE A 42 -11.14 -35.27 -2.67
C ILE A 42 -10.90 -34.72 -4.08
N PRO A 43 -11.92 -34.18 -4.77
CA PRO A 43 -11.71 -33.59 -6.07
C PRO A 43 -10.68 -32.47 -5.87
N GLN A 44 -9.52 -32.62 -6.52
CA GLN A 44 -8.48 -31.61 -6.50
C GLN A 44 -9.07 -30.37 -7.19
N LEU A 45 -9.50 -29.42 -6.37
CA LEU A 45 -10.12 -28.18 -6.84
C LEU A 45 -9.12 -27.46 -7.74
N ASP A 46 -9.57 -27.12 -8.95
CA ASP A 46 -8.76 -26.38 -9.90
C ASP A 46 -8.47 -24.99 -9.30
N THR A 47 -7.19 -24.71 -9.04
CA THR A 47 -6.80 -23.43 -8.44
C THR A 47 -6.87 -22.36 -9.52
N ILE A 48 -7.96 -21.58 -9.53
CA ILE A 48 -8.12 -20.46 -10.46
C ILE A 48 -7.13 -19.36 -10.08
N LYS A 49 -5.97 -19.38 -10.74
CA LYS A 49 -4.96 -18.34 -10.64
C LYS A 49 -5.40 -17.16 -11.51
N VAL A 50 -5.90 -16.10 -10.86
CA VAL A 50 -6.34 -14.88 -11.54
C VAL A 50 -5.11 -14.10 -12.01
N THR A 51 -4.63 -14.36 -13.24
CA THR A 51 -3.44 -13.71 -13.83
C THR A 51 -3.75 -12.32 -14.44
N SER A 52 -4.80 -11.64 -13.96
CA SER A 52 -5.24 -10.36 -14.49
C SER A 52 -4.35 -9.21 -14.02
N SER A 53 -4.06 -8.26 -14.91
CA SER A 53 -3.36 -7.01 -14.61
C SER A 53 -4.02 -6.20 -13.49
N TYR A 54 -5.34 -6.34 -13.31
CA TYR A 54 -6.10 -5.68 -12.24
C TYR A 54 -5.79 -6.26 -10.85
N GLN A 55 -5.58 -7.58 -10.73
CA GLN A 55 -5.15 -8.16 -9.46
C GLN A 55 -3.75 -7.66 -9.09
N LYS A 56 -2.85 -7.59 -10.09
CA LYS A 56 -1.50 -7.07 -9.90
C LYS A 56 -1.52 -5.60 -9.44
N SER A 57 -2.38 -4.75 -10.02
CA SER A 57 -2.49 -3.35 -9.59
C SER A 57 -3.05 -3.20 -8.17
N LEU A 58 -3.99 -4.06 -7.75
CA LEU A 58 -4.48 -4.07 -6.37
C LEU A 58 -3.40 -4.51 -5.38
N ILE A 59 -2.65 -5.57 -5.69
CA ILE A 59 -1.53 -6.02 -4.86
C ILE A 59 -0.48 -4.92 -4.76
N THR A 60 -0.09 -4.30 -5.87
CA THR A 60 0.82 -3.15 -5.87
C THR A 60 0.26 -1.96 -5.08
N ALA A 61 -1.04 -1.65 -5.18
CA ALA A 61 -1.63 -0.56 -4.39
C ALA A 61 -1.66 -0.86 -2.88
N MET A 62 -1.87 -2.13 -2.50
CA MET A 62 -1.78 -2.57 -1.11
C MET A 62 -0.33 -2.50 -0.60
N ASP A 63 0.63 -2.96 -1.39
CA ASP A 63 2.04 -2.93 -1.03
C ASP A 63 2.52 -1.47 -0.92
N ASN A 64 2.13 -0.61 -1.87
CA ASN A 64 2.37 0.84 -1.77
C ASN A 64 1.76 1.47 -0.51
N LYS A 65 0.55 1.07 -0.11
CA LYS A 65 -0.06 1.54 1.15
C LYS A 65 0.64 1.00 2.40
N ARG A 66 1.21 -0.21 2.32
CA ARG A 66 2.00 -0.81 3.42
C ARG A 66 3.36 -0.13 3.56
N ASP A 67 3.97 0.23 2.44
CA ASP A 67 5.26 0.91 2.36
C ASP A 67 5.11 2.45 2.49
N ASP A 68 3.88 2.97 2.62
CA ASP A 68 3.61 4.41 2.67
C ASP A 68 4.09 5.00 4.01
N VAL A 69 5.24 5.68 3.98
CA VAL A 69 5.81 6.37 5.15
C VAL A 69 5.23 7.79 5.28
N ARG A 70 3.91 7.90 5.40
CA ARG A 70 3.25 9.18 5.68
C ARG A 70 3.13 9.40 7.17
N MET A 71 3.68 10.52 7.65
CA MET A 71 3.46 10.96 9.02
C MET A 71 2.24 11.86 9.06
N THR A 72 1.13 11.30 9.54
CA THR A 72 -0.13 12.01 9.73
C THR A 72 -0.40 12.20 11.21
N ASP A 73 -0.72 13.43 11.59
CA ASP A 73 -1.18 13.77 12.93
C ASP A 73 -2.50 14.51 12.82
N GLY A 74 -3.41 14.27 13.78
CA GLY A 74 -4.73 14.87 13.74
C GLY A 74 -5.26 15.28 15.10
N ILE A 75 -6.20 16.21 15.07
CA ILE A 75 -6.95 16.70 16.24
C ILE A 75 -8.42 16.35 16.00
N SER A 76 -9.01 15.66 16.97
CA SER A 76 -10.42 15.29 16.93
C SER A 76 -11.33 16.47 17.28
N ALA A 77 -12.58 16.47 16.82
CA ALA A 77 -13.58 17.47 17.23
C ALA A 77 -13.74 17.57 18.75
N GLN A 78 -13.60 16.46 19.47
CA GLN A 78 -13.70 16.44 20.93
C GLN A 78 -12.54 17.17 21.59
N ASP A 79 -11.33 17.08 21.03
CA ASP A 79 -10.14 17.76 21.56
C ASP A 79 -10.18 19.26 21.30
N ILE A 80 -10.78 19.69 20.19
CA ILE A 80 -11.06 21.09 19.91
C ILE A 80 -12.02 21.66 20.98
N GLY A 81 -13.10 20.94 21.29
CA GLY A 81 -14.07 21.38 22.30
C GLY A 81 -13.54 21.37 23.74
N LYS A 82 -12.63 20.45 24.09
CA LYS A 82 -12.01 20.39 25.43
C LYS A 82 -10.97 21.50 25.64
N PHE A 83 -10.31 21.91 24.57
CA PHE A 83 -9.23 22.87 24.63
C PHE A 83 -9.46 23.95 23.57
N PRO A 84 -10.32 24.94 23.87
CA PRO A 84 -10.62 26.01 22.93
C PRO A 84 -9.36 26.82 22.62
N ALA A 85 -9.26 27.29 21.38
CA ALA A 85 -8.24 28.20 20.88
C ALA A 85 -8.94 29.37 20.19
N GLU A 86 -8.27 30.51 19.99
CA GLU A 86 -8.91 31.65 19.31
C GLU A 86 -9.11 31.38 17.81
N ASN A 87 -8.21 30.59 17.21
CA ASN A 87 -8.19 30.29 15.78
C ASN A 87 -7.72 28.84 15.52
N ILE A 88 -7.89 28.37 14.28
CA ILE A 88 -7.40 27.05 13.88
C ILE A 88 -5.87 26.95 13.91
N ALA A 89 -5.13 28.03 13.65
CA ALA A 89 -3.66 28.00 13.67
C ALA A 89 -3.13 27.54 15.03
N GLU A 90 -3.67 28.09 16.11
CA GLU A 90 -3.31 27.78 17.50
C GLU A 90 -3.76 26.39 17.93
N ALA A 91 -4.91 25.93 17.45
CA ALA A 91 -5.32 24.54 17.65
C ALA A 91 -4.30 23.59 16.99
N ILE A 92 -3.91 23.86 15.73
CA ILE A 92 -2.94 23.06 14.97
C ILE A 92 -1.56 23.04 15.63
N GLN A 93 -1.15 24.12 16.33
CA GLN A 93 0.16 24.19 17.00
C GLN A 93 0.40 23.06 18.02
N ARG A 94 -0.66 22.42 18.52
CA ARG A 94 -0.55 21.26 19.41
C ARG A 94 0.05 20.03 18.73
N ILE A 95 0.00 19.98 17.39
CA ILE A 95 0.62 18.92 16.61
C ILE A 95 2.14 19.11 16.62
N PRO A 96 2.92 18.08 16.99
CA PRO A 96 4.38 18.21 17.07
C PRO A 96 5.00 18.53 15.72
N GLY A 97 5.95 19.48 15.69
CA GLY A 97 6.62 19.89 14.46
C GLY A 97 5.78 20.79 13.55
N VAL A 98 4.67 21.34 14.04
CA VAL A 98 3.96 22.45 13.42
C VAL A 98 4.19 23.71 14.24
N GLN A 99 4.73 24.75 13.59
CA GLN A 99 4.98 26.04 14.20
C GLN A 99 4.07 27.08 13.54
N ILE A 100 3.53 28.00 14.33
CA ILE A 100 2.68 29.09 13.81
C ILE A 100 3.52 30.35 13.60
N SER A 101 3.11 31.15 12.61
CA SER A 101 3.52 32.53 12.48
C SER A 101 2.39 33.44 12.94
N THR A 102 2.74 34.41 13.77
CA THR A 102 1.80 35.30 14.42
C THR A 102 1.82 36.66 13.73
N ILE A 103 0.64 37.18 13.38
CA ILE A 103 0.48 38.53 12.84
C ILE A 103 -0.40 39.29 13.81
N ASN A 104 0.09 40.44 14.32
CA ASN A 104 -0.64 41.27 15.29
C ASN A 104 -1.10 40.50 16.55
N GLY A 105 -0.29 39.56 17.03
CA GLY A 105 -0.59 38.78 18.24
C GLY A 105 -1.52 37.57 18.03
N ARG A 106 -2.01 37.30 16.81
CA ARG A 106 -2.82 36.12 16.49
C ARG A 106 -2.12 35.16 15.53
N GLY A 107 -2.25 33.85 15.75
CA GLY A 107 -1.75 32.84 14.82
C GLY A 107 -2.42 32.97 13.44
N SER A 108 -1.65 33.29 12.41
CA SER A 108 -2.18 33.56 11.06
C SER A 108 -1.83 32.46 10.06
N SER A 109 -0.59 31.99 10.05
CA SER A 109 -0.10 30.98 9.10
C SER A 109 0.68 29.88 9.83
N ILE A 110 0.82 28.73 9.18
CA ILE A 110 1.55 27.58 9.74
C ILE A 110 2.81 27.30 8.95
N SER A 111 3.78 26.71 9.62
CA SER A 111 5.00 26.16 9.06
C SER A 111 5.18 24.74 9.58
N VAL A 112 5.56 23.82 8.71
CA VAL A 112 5.62 22.39 9.04
C VAL A 112 7.07 21.94 8.92
N ARG A 113 7.63 21.40 10.01
CA ARG A 113 9.05 20.97 10.06
C ARG A 113 10.05 22.04 9.60
N GLY A 114 9.78 23.31 9.93
CA GLY A 114 10.62 24.45 9.53
C GLY A 114 10.45 24.90 8.08
N LEU A 115 9.59 24.25 7.29
CA LEU A 115 9.22 24.72 5.96
C LEU A 115 8.24 25.88 6.08
N GLY A 116 8.53 26.97 5.38
CA GLY A 116 7.71 28.18 5.41
C GLY A 116 6.26 27.96 4.94
N PRO A 117 5.35 28.90 5.26
CA PRO A 117 3.92 28.76 4.97
C PRO A 117 3.58 28.56 3.50
N GLN A 118 4.40 29.08 2.59
CA GLN A 118 4.22 28.89 1.14
C GLN A 118 4.34 27.43 0.67
N TYR A 119 4.98 26.57 1.47
CA TYR A 119 5.16 25.15 1.17
C TYR A 119 4.07 24.27 1.79
N SER A 120 3.16 24.86 2.58
CA SER A 120 2.01 24.16 3.10
C SER A 120 0.85 24.20 2.08
N ALA A 121 0.17 23.07 1.93
CA ALA A 121 -1.05 22.97 1.13
C ALA A 121 -2.22 22.68 2.05
N THR A 122 -3.25 23.52 2.00
CA THR A 122 -4.45 23.36 2.81
C THR A 122 -5.58 22.79 1.97
N THR A 123 -6.27 21.80 2.51
CA THR A 123 -7.49 21.26 1.92
C THR A 123 -8.64 21.38 2.92
N ILE A 124 -9.82 21.72 2.42
CA ILE A 124 -11.06 21.71 3.19
C ILE A 124 -11.99 20.73 2.47
N ASN A 125 -12.38 19.64 3.14
CA ASN A 125 -13.20 18.57 2.55
C ASN A 125 -12.59 17.99 1.25
N GLY A 126 -11.26 17.92 1.17
CA GLY A 126 -10.54 17.48 -0.02
C GLY A 126 -10.38 18.53 -1.13
N GLN A 127 -11.00 19.69 -0.99
CA GLN A 127 -10.81 20.81 -1.94
C GLN A 127 -9.61 21.65 -1.52
N VAL A 128 -8.65 21.83 -2.43
CA VAL A 128 -7.47 22.66 -2.20
C VAL A 128 -7.90 24.12 -2.12
N ILE A 129 -7.57 24.77 -1.00
CA ILE A 129 -7.75 26.21 -0.83
C ILE A 129 -6.37 26.85 -0.87
N LYS A 130 -6.23 27.87 -1.72
CA LYS A 130 -5.00 28.66 -1.83
C LYS A 130 -5.29 30.07 -1.37
N SER A 131 -4.30 30.66 -0.71
CA SER A 131 -4.31 32.09 -0.41
C SER A 131 -4.13 32.89 -1.70
N ALA A 132 -4.60 34.13 -1.70
CA ALA A 132 -4.30 35.09 -2.76
C ALA A 132 -2.81 35.46 -2.77
N ASP A 133 -2.16 35.40 -1.61
CA ASP A 133 -0.76 35.77 -1.43
C ASP A 133 0.14 34.53 -1.46
N PHE A 134 1.20 34.59 -2.26
CA PHE A 134 2.16 33.48 -2.41
C PHE A 134 3.12 33.36 -1.21
N THR A 135 3.46 34.48 -0.57
CA THR A 135 4.49 34.53 0.48
C THR A 135 3.99 34.09 1.84
N ASP A 136 2.78 34.51 2.22
CA ASP A 136 2.27 34.32 3.59
C ASP A 136 1.52 33.00 3.78
N GLY A 137 1.33 32.24 2.70
CA GLY A 137 0.59 30.98 2.71
C GLY A 137 -0.91 31.16 3.01
N PHE A 138 -1.60 30.06 3.28
CA PHE A 138 -3.00 30.09 3.67
C PHE A 138 -3.19 30.69 5.06
N ARG A 139 -4.21 31.54 5.21
CA ARG A 139 -4.58 32.18 6.47
C ARG A 139 -5.56 31.31 7.25
N TYR A 140 -5.16 30.87 8.42
CA TYR A 140 -5.97 30.02 9.30
C TYR A 140 -6.75 30.81 10.36
N ASP A 141 -6.50 32.11 10.48
CA ASP A 141 -7.18 33.00 11.43
C ASP A 141 -8.60 33.39 11.00
N ILE A 142 -8.95 33.17 9.73
CA ILE A 142 -10.29 33.42 9.21
C ILE A 142 -11.28 32.30 9.54
N ILE A 143 -10.79 31.18 10.08
CA ILE A 143 -11.60 30.00 10.39
C ILE A 143 -11.63 29.80 11.90
N GLN A 144 -12.84 29.71 12.43
CA GLN A 144 -13.07 29.36 13.82
C GLN A 144 -12.75 27.87 14.05
N PRO A 145 -12.12 27.49 15.17
CA PRO A 145 -11.79 26.09 15.41
C PRO A 145 -13.03 25.19 15.57
N GLU A 146 -14.16 25.74 16.03
CA GLU A 146 -15.39 24.97 16.28
C GLU A 146 -16.09 24.50 15.01
N VAL A 147 -15.83 25.13 13.86
CA VAL A 147 -16.44 24.70 12.58
C VAL A 147 -15.71 23.50 11.96
N ALA A 148 -14.51 23.16 12.46
CA ALA A 148 -13.77 22.01 11.98
C ALA A 148 -14.24 20.72 12.68
N ALA A 149 -14.73 19.76 11.89
CA ALA A 149 -15.06 18.41 12.40
C ALA A 149 -13.81 17.61 12.81
N GLY A 150 -12.64 18.05 12.36
CA GLY A 150 -11.36 17.45 12.65
C GLY A 150 -10.29 18.16 11.83
N ILE A 151 -9.06 18.11 12.33
CA ILE A 151 -7.91 18.67 11.64
C ILE A 151 -6.92 17.55 11.41
N GLU A 152 -6.41 17.44 10.19
CA GLU A 152 -5.40 16.46 9.81
C GLU A 152 -4.22 17.21 9.19
N VAL A 153 -3.01 16.88 9.64
CA VAL A 153 -1.75 17.40 9.12
C VAL A 153 -0.91 16.24 8.60
N ILE A 154 -0.67 16.25 7.30
CA ILE A 154 0.19 15.28 6.62
C ILE A 154 1.57 15.91 6.43
N LYS A 155 2.59 15.29 6.99
CA LYS A 155 3.98 15.76 6.95
C LYS A 155 4.77 15.00 5.90
N SER A 156 5.64 15.70 5.19
CA SER A 156 6.63 15.06 4.32
C SER A 156 7.66 14.32 5.17
N GLY A 157 7.91 13.05 4.81
CA GLY A 157 8.97 12.21 5.38
C GLY A 157 10.36 12.79 5.16
#